data_AF-A0A804MCB5-F1
#
_entry.id   AF-A0A804MCB5-F1
#
_cell.length_a   1.000
_cell.length_b   1.000
_cell.length_c   1.000
_cell.angle_alpha   90.00
_cell.angle_beta   90.00
_cell.angle_gamma   90.00
#
_symmetry.space_group_name_H-M   'P 1'
#
loop_
_entity.id
_entity.type
_entity.pdbx_description
1 polymer ?
#
loop_
_entity_poly.entity_id
_entity_poly.type
_entity_poly.pdbx_seq_one_letter_code
_entity_poly.pdbx_strand_id
1 'polypeptide(L)'
;MRKALVNAVLFPALAVVVALAICYFVRRRRGRGRGRSVLPSHGGSARADRFQAAGASGGYVAGGEEVLLRFPGGEALTVAAILEAPGEVVAKSSHSTLYRAGLSAGEAVALLRFVRPACAAGAEEAAAAARVLGAVRHPNLVPIRALYIGPRGEKLLVHPFYAAGSLRRFLQEELVQFWLQLSLAHLISKYQRFEKDSFWL
;
A
#
# COMPACT_ATOMS: atom_id res chain seq x y z
N MET A 1 6.25 -45.88 16.16
CA MET A 1 6.26 -46.24 14.71
C MET A 1 5.18 -45.54 13.88
N ARG A 2 3.92 -45.41 14.33
CA ARG A 2 2.82 -44.79 13.55
C ARG A 2 3.07 -43.31 13.12
N LYS A 3 3.73 -42.50 13.96
CA LYS A 3 4.02 -41.08 13.66
C LYS A 3 5.06 -40.88 12.54
N ALA A 4 6.01 -41.80 12.40
CA ALA A 4 7.04 -41.72 11.36
C ALA A 4 6.45 -41.99 9.96
N LEU A 5 5.49 -42.91 9.89
CA LEU A 5 4.75 -43.25 8.66
C LEU A 5 3.81 -42.12 8.23
N VAL A 6 3.12 -41.48 9.18
CA VAL A 6 2.27 -40.31 8.91
C VAL A 6 3.11 -39.16 8.35
N ASN A 7 4.25 -38.85 8.97
CA ASN A 7 5.12 -37.77 8.51
C ASN A 7 5.74 -38.09 7.13
N ALA A 8 6.10 -39.34 6.86
CA ALA A 8 6.65 -39.76 5.57
C ALA A 8 5.68 -39.55 4.39
N VAL A 9 4.37 -39.54 4.64
CA VAL A 9 3.34 -39.27 3.61
C VAL A 9 2.91 -37.80 3.60
N LEU A 10 2.90 -37.14 4.76
CA LEU A 10 2.47 -35.74 4.88
C LEU A 10 3.45 -34.75 4.23
N PHE A 11 4.76 -34.98 4.40
CA PHE A 11 5.79 -34.12 3.79
C PHE A 11 5.78 -34.11 2.25
N PRO A 12 5.72 -35.25 1.54
CA PRO A 12 5.63 -35.23 0.07
C PRO A 12 4.30 -34.66 -0.41
N ALA A 13 3.18 -34.94 0.27
CA ALA A 13 1.90 -34.34 -0.08
C ALA A 13 1.93 -32.81 0.05
N LEU A 14 2.50 -32.28 1.13
CA LEU A 14 2.68 -30.84 1.33
C LEU A 14 3.61 -30.24 0.26
N ALA A 15 4.72 -30.91 -0.07
CA ALA A 15 5.65 -30.46 -1.10
C ALA A 15 4.98 -30.35 -2.49
N VAL A 16 4.12 -31.30 -2.85
CA VAL A 16 3.35 -31.27 -4.10
C VAL A 16 2.35 -30.10 -4.11
N VAL A 17 1.64 -29.86 -3.00
CA VAL A 17 0.70 -28.72 -2.88
C VAL A 17 1.44 -27.39 -3.02
N VAL A 18 2.60 -27.24 -2.38
CA VAL A 18 3.44 -26.04 -2.48
C VAL A 18 3.97 -25.86 -3.91
N ALA A 19 4.44 -26.94 -4.55
CA ALA A 19 4.90 -26.90 -5.94
C ALA A 19 3.78 -26.52 -6.92
N LEU A 20 2.56 -27.02 -6.72
CA LEU A 20 1.38 -26.65 -7.50
C LEU A 20 0.97 -25.19 -7.26
N ALA A 21 1.02 -24.71 -6.01
CA ALA A 21 0.77 -23.31 -5.69
C ALA A 21 1.79 -22.38 -6.36
N ILE A 22 3.09 -22.70 -6.28
CA ILE A 22 4.16 -21.96 -6.95
C ILE A 22 3.95 -22.02 -8.48
N CYS A 23 3.65 -23.19 -9.03
CA CYS A 23 3.38 -23.35 -10.47
C CYS A 23 2.16 -22.54 -10.90
N TYR A 24 1.09 -22.51 -10.11
CA TYR A 24 -0.08 -21.68 -10.34
C TYR A 24 0.27 -20.18 -10.29
N PHE A 25 1.00 -19.73 -9.28
CA PHE A 25 1.44 -18.34 -9.18
C PHE A 25 2.37 -17.93 -10.33
N VAL A 26 3.32 -18.80 -10.72
CA VAL A 26 4.23 -18.57 -11.84
C VAL A 26 3.49 -18.63 -13.17
N ARG A 27 2.53 -19.54 -13.37
CA ARG A 27 1.68 -19.58 -14.57
C ARG A 27 0.74 -18.38 -14.63
N ARG A 28 0.23 -17.90 -13.50
CA ARG A 28 -0.57 -16.66 -13.45
C ARG A 28 0.28 -15.43 -13.79
N ARG A 29 1.56 -15.43 -13.41
CA ARG A 29 2.53 -14.39 -13.82
C ARG A 29 3.03 -14.56 -15.27
N ARG A 30 3.17 -15.78 -15.80
CA ARG A 30 3.66 -16.06 -17.17
C ARG A 30 2.54 -16.04 -18.23
N GLY A 31 1.31 -16.36 -17.86
CA GLY A 31 0.13 -16.36 -18.73
C GLY A 31 -0.34 -14.96 -19.15
N ARG A 32 0.27 -13.90 -18.63
CA ARG A 32 0.07 -12.52 -19.08
C ARG A 32 1.13 -12.01 -20.06
N GLY A 33 2.17 -12.78 -20.33
CA GLY A 33 3.27 -12.38 -21.22
C GLY A 33 3.30 -13.04 -22.59
N ARG A 34 2.23 -13.74 -23.02
CA ARG A 34 2.27 -14.46 -24.31
C ARG A 34 0.89 -14.50 -24.98
N GLY A 35 0.77 -13.70 -26.05
CA GLY A 35 -0.41 -13.54 -26.91
C GLY A 35 -0.73 -12.05 -27.03
N ARG A 36 -0.57 -11.40 -28.18
CA ARG A 36 -1.07 -11.85 -29.48
C ARG A 36 -0.36 -11.11 -30.61
N SER A 37 0.07 -11.89 -31.59
CA SER A 37 0.52 -11.48 -32.91
C SER A 37 -0.53 -10.61 -33.62
N VAL A 38 0.01 -9.63 -34.34
CA VAL A 38 -0.57 -8.81 -35.39
C VAL A 38 -1.62 -9.56 -36.21
N LEU A 39 -2.80 -8.94 -36.40
CA LEU A 39 -3.64 -9.00 -37.60
C LEU A 39 -4.79 -7.96 -37.45
N PRO A 40 -5.00 -7.07 -38.43
CA PRO A 40 -6.12 -6.13 -38.44
C PRO A 40 -7.35 -6.76 -39.11
N SER A 41 -8.54 -6.52 -38.58
CA SER A 41 -9.76 -6.72 -39.37
C SER A 41 -10.84 -5.75 -38.93
N HIS A 42 -11.54 -5.24 -39.95
CA HIS A 42 -12.52 -4.18 -39.91
C HIS A 42 -13.88 -4.63 -39.35
N GLY A 43 -14.60 -3.68 -38.77
CA GLY A 43 -16.05 -3.52 -38.91
C GLY A 43 -16.96 -4.41 -38.08
N GLY A 44 -17.95 -3.80 -37.40
CA GLY A 44 -19.15 -4.52 -36.96
C GLY A 44 -19.75 -4.01 -35.65
N SER A 45 -20.78 -3.17 -35.79
CA SER A 45 -21.69 -2.67 -34.75
C SER A 45 -22.39 -3.79 -33.96
N ALA A 46 -22.49 -3.67 -32.64
CA ALA A 46 -23.70 -4.03 -31.88
C ALA A 46 -23.68 -3.42 -30.46
N ARG A 47 -24.83 -2.85 -30.10
CA ARG A 47 -25.17 -2.17 -28.83
C ARG A 47 -25.38 -3.17 -27.67
N ALA A 48 -24.98 -2.76 -26.47
CA ALA A 48 -25.52 -3.05 -25.13
C ALA A 48 -24.36 -2.84 -24.13
N ASP A 49 -24.41 -2.15 -23.00
CA ASP A 49 -25.49 -1.55 -22.24
C ASP A 49 -24.93 -0.38 -21.42
N ARG A 50 -25.83 0.56 -21.14
CA ARG A 50 -25.60 1.83 -20.46
C ARG A 50 -25.47 1.62 -18.95
N PHE A 51 -24.29 1.84 -18.40
CA PHE A 51 -24.13 2.30 -17.02
C PHE A 51 -23.24 3.55 -17.03
N GLN A 52 -23.88 4.72 -17.02
CA GLN A 52 -23.23 5.99 -16.80
C GLN A 52 -22.81 6.08 -15.34
N ALA A 53 -21.50 6.00 -15.10
CA ALA A 53 -20.87 6.58 -13.92
C ALA A 53 -20.04 7.77 -14.39
N ALA A 54 -20.40 8.94 -13.89
CA ALA A 54 -19.86 10.24 -14.28
C ALA A 54 -18.34 10.34 -14.04
N GLY A 55 -17.66 11.03 -14.96
CA GLY A 55 -16.46 11.80 -14.65
C GLY A 55 -15.17 11.02 -14.33
N ALA A 56 -14.75 10.09 -15.20
CA ALA A 56 -13.36 9.62 -15.23
C ALA A 56 -12.66 10.09 -16.50
N SER A 57 -12.39 11.40 -16.60
CA SER A 57 -11.49 11.94 -17.62
C SER A 57 -10.05 11.58 -17.26
N GLY A 58 -9.61 10.43 -17.76
CA GLY A 58 -8.24 9.95 -17.62
C GLY A 58 -8.03 8.83 -18.63
N GLY A 59 -7.87 9.22 -19.90
CA GLY A 59 -7.64 8.32 -21.01
C GLY A 59 -6.44 7.42 -20.74
N TYR A 60 -6.63 6.12 -20.86
CA TYR A 60 -5.53 5.17 -20.99
C TYR A 60 -5.09 5.23 -22.46
N VAL A 61 -4.01 5.94 -22.76
CA VAL A 61 -3.37 5.85 -24.07
C VAL A 61 -2.22 4.85 -23.93
N ALA A 62 -2.39 3.70 -24.58
CA ALA A 62 -1.36 2.67 -24.63
C ALA A 62 -0.20 3.16 -25.48
N GLY A 63 0.77 3.84 -24.87
CA GLY A 63 2.00 4.26 -25.55
C GLY A 63 2.83 5.22 -24.72
N GLY A 64 3.72 4.73 -23.87
CA GLY A 64 4.84 5.50 -23.28
C GLY A 64 4.51 6.75 -22.44
N GLU A 65 3.24 7.09 -22.28
CA GLU A 65 2.76 8.33 -21.68
C GLU A 65 2.50 8.16 -20.18
N GLU A 66 2.69 9.24 -19.42
CA GLU A 66 2.34 9.28 -18.00
C GLU A 66 0.83 9.14 -17.81
N VAL A 67 0.42 8.33 -16.83
CA VAL A 67 -1.00 8.07 -16.55
C VAL A 67 -1.32 8.51 -15.13
N LEU A 68 -2.32 9.38 -15.00
CA LEU A 68 -2.89 9.77 -13.71
C LEU A 68 -4.34 9.31 -13.62
N LEU A 69 -4.59 8.29 -12.80
CA LEU A 69 -5.93 7.85 -12.44
C LEU A 69 -6.40 8.61 -11.21
N ARG A 70 -7.52 9.33 -11.32
CA ARG A 70 -8.15 10.07 -10.22
C ARG A 70 -9.36 9.30 -9.69
N PHE A 71 -9.59 9.43 -8.40
CA PHE A 71 -10.70 8.82 -7.68
C PHE A 71 -11.46 9.87 -6.87
N PRO A 72 -12.66 9.56 -6.34
CA PRO A 72 -13.46 10.52 -5.58
C PRO A 72 -12.67 11.21 -4.46
N GLY A 73 -12.71 12.55 -4.48
CA GLY A 73 -11.95 13.45 -3.59
C GLY A 73 -10.51 13.72 -4.02
N GLY A 74 -10.10 13.27 -5.22
CA GLY A 74 -8.82 13.59 -5.86
C GLY A 74 -8.97 14.32 -7.19
N GLU A 75 -10.13 14.95 -7.44
CA GLU A 75 -10.47 15.57 -8.74
C GLU A 75 -9.55 16.74 -9.10
N ALA A 76 -9.16 17.52 -8.09
CA ALA A 76 -8.24 18.66 -8.23
C ALA A 76 -6.77 18.25 -8.40
N LEU A 77 -6.42 16.97 -8.21
CA LEU A 77 -5.03 16.51 -8.27
C LEU A 77 -4.51 16.52 -9.71
N THR A 78 -3.40 17.21 -9.94
CA THR A 78 -2.66 17.19 -11.21
C THR A 78 -1.32 16.48 -11.03
N VAL A 79 -0.72 16.03 -12.13
CA VAL A 79 0.60 15.39 -12.09
C VAL A 79 1.65 16.36 -11.54
N ALA A 80 1.65 17.60 -12.04
CA ALA A 80 2.52 18.67 -11.54
C ALA A 80 2.35 18.89 -10.03
N ALA A 81 1.11 19.03 -9.55
CA ALA A 81 0.85 19.21 -8.12
C ALA A 81 1.35 18.04 -7.27
N ILE A 82 1.35 16.81 -7.79
CA ILE A 82 1.83 15.64 -7.03
C ILE A 82 3.36 15.56 -7.03
N LEU A 83 4.01 15.79 -8.19
CA LEU A 83 5.46 15.61 -8.34
C LEU A 83 6.26 16.80 -7.81
N GLU A 84 5.71 18.02 -7.85
CA GLU A 84 6.34 19.25 -7.36
C GLU A 84 5.99 19.54 -5.89
N ALA A 85 5.08 18.77 -5.28
CA ALA A 85 4.66 19.04 -3.92
C ALA A 85 5.85 18.94 -2.95
N PRO A 86 6.07 19.96 -2.10
CA PRO A 86 7.08 19.89 -1.06
C PRO A 86 6.70 18.78 -0.08
N GLY A 87 7.60 17.82 0.13
CA GLY A 87 7.32 16.65 0.94
C GLY A 87 8.49 16.18 1.79
N GLU A 88 8.16 15.74 3.00
CA GLU A 88 9.09 15.13 3.94
C GLU A 88 8.98 13.59 3.91
N VAL A 89 10.09 12.89 4.10
CA VAL A 89 10.07 11.42 4.18
C VAL A 89 9.54 11.00 5.55
N VAL A 90 8.38 10.34 5.57
CA VAL A 90 7.78 9.80 6.81
C VAL A 90 8.27 8.39 7.09
N ALA A 91 8.34 7.56 6.05
CA ALA A 91 8.71 6.16 6.22
C ALA A 91 9.41 5.59 4.98
N LYS A 92 10.40 4.73 5.22
CA LYS A 92 11.03 3.89 4.20
C LYS A 92 10.73 2.43 4.51
N SER A 93 10.36 1.68 3.48
CA SER A 93 10.15 0.24 3.56
C SER A 93 10.90 -0.48 2.43
N SER A 94 11.04 -1.79 2.53
CA SER A 94 11.64 -2.63 1.48
C SER A 94 10.92 -2.50 0.13
N HIS A 95 9.63 -2.13 0.13
CA HIS A 95 8.79 -2.13 -1.06
C HIS A 95 8.33 -0.72 -1.49
N SER A 96 8.40 0.27 -0.60
CA SER A 96 7.91 1.62 -0.86
C SER A 96 8.56 2.69 0.01
N THR A 97 8.54 3.93 -0.45
CA THR A 97 8.87 5.11 0.34
C THR A 97 7.62 5.98 0.47
N LEU A 98 7.35 6.44 1.68
CA LEU A 98 6.17 7.22 2.02
C LEU A 98 6.59 8.63 2.39
N TYR A 99 6.02 9.60 1.68
CA TYR A 99 6.26 11.02 1.86
C TYR A 99 4.98 11.69 2.32
N ARG A 100 5.11 12.70 3.17
CA ARG A 100 4.03 13.62 3.53
C ARG A 100 4.26 14.91 2.79
N ALA A 101 3.31 15.27 1.94
CA ALA A 101 3.46 16.39 1.02
C ALA A 101 2.30 17.37 1.15
N GLY A 102 2.61 18.67 1.06
CA GLY A 102 1.61 19.72 1.01
C GLY A 102 1.12 19.89 -0.42
N LEU A 103 -0.16 19.60 -0.69
CA LEU A 103 -0.74 19.78 -2.02
C LEU A 103 -1.41 21.15 -2.10
N SER A 104 -1.17 21.87 -3.19
CA SER A 104 -1.87 23.13 -3.51
C SER A 104 -3.32 22.90 -3.96
N ALA A 105 -3.69 21.66 -4.27
CA ALA A 105 -4.97 21.26 -4.86
C ALA A 105 -6.03 20.80 -3.82
N GLY A 106 -6.30 21.63 -2.81
CA GLY A 106 -7.48 21.51 -1.95
C GLY A 106 -7.36 20.66 -0.67
N GLU A 107 -6.45 19.69 -0.59
CA GLU A 107 -6.07 19.02 0.68
C GLU A 107 -4.74 19.61 1.17
N ALA A 108 -4.71 20.21 2.37
CA ALA A 108 -3.50 20.86 2.90
C ALA A 108 -2.31 19.90 3.03
N VAL A 109 -2.55 18.61 3.24
CA VAL A 109 -1.52 17.58 3.39
C VAL A 109 -2.02 16.23 2.86
N ALA A 110 -1.23 15.58 2.00
CA ALA A 110 -1.46 14.22 1.55
C ALA A 110 -0.23 13.31 1.77
N LEU A 111 -0.48 12.01 1.67
CA LEU A 111 0.56 10.99 1.71
C LEU A 111 0.79 10.41 0.32
N LEU A 112 2.05 10.47 -0.09
CA LEU A 112 2.55 9.99 -1.36
C LEU A 112 3.36 8.71 -1.13
N ARG A 113 2.88 7.58 -1.65
CA ARG A 113 3.56 6.29 -1.54
C ARG A 113 4.19 5.91 -2.88
N PHE A 114 5.51 6.05 -2.97
CA PHE A 114 6.30 5.58 -4.11
C PHE A 114 6.56 4.09 -3.99
N VAL A 115 6.07 3.30 -4.94
CA VAL A 115 6.29 1.86 -4.98
C VAL A 115 7.56 1.56 -5.77
N ARG A 116 8.45 0.75 -5.21
CA ARG A 116 9.68 0.37 -5.91
C ARG A 116 9.35 -0.46 -7.16
N PRO A 117 10.04 -0.26 -8.29
CA PRO A 117 9.78 -0.99 -9.54
C PRO A 117 9.83 -2.51 -9.37
N ALA A 118 10.79 -3.01 -8.58
CA ALA A 118 10.96 -4.44 -8.32
C ALA A 118 9.76 -5.10 -7.59
N CYS A 119 8.95 -4.30 -6.90
CA CYS A 119 7.79 -4.77 -6.13
C CYS A 119 6.46 -4.40 -6.80
N ALA A 120 6.51 -3.68 -7.92
CA ALA A 120 5.34 -3.16 -8.59
C ALA A 120 4.79 -4.17 -9.59
N ALA A 121 3.46 -4.33 -9.61
CA ALA A 121 2.76 -5.01 -10.71
C ALA A 121 2.98 -4.26 -12.03
N GLY A 122 2.65 -4.90 -13.17
CA GLY A 122 2.66 -4.21 -14.47
C GLY A 122 1.78 -2.96 -14.45
N ALA A 123 2.04 -1.99 -15.33
CA ALA A 123 1.28 -0.73 -15.38
C ALA A 123 -0.23 -0.96 -15.51
N GLU A 124 -0.64 -1.84 -16.42
CA GLU A 124 -2.05 -2.20 -16.61
C GLU A 124 -2.65 -2.93 -15.40
N GLU A 125 -1.91 -3.85 -14.78
CA GLU A 125 -2.37 -4.56 -13.58
C GLU A 125 -2.54 -3.62 -12.40
N ALA A 126 -1.60 -2.69 -12.21
CA ALA A 126 -1.67 -1.67 -11.18
C ALA A 126 -2.85 -0.72 -11.41
N ALA A 127 -3.07 -0.28 -12.66
CA ALA A 127 -4.21 0.53 -13.04
C ALA A 127 -5.55 -0.20 -12.79
N ALA A 128 -5.65 -1.47 -13.20
CA ALA A 128 -6.83 -2.29 -12.97
C ALA A 128 -7.12 -2.49 -11.48
N ALA A 129 -6.09 -2.83 -10.69
CA ALA A 129 -6.22 -2.98 -9.24
C ALA A 129 -6.64 -1.65 -8.58
N ALA A 130 -6.05 -0.54 -9.00
CA ALA A 130 -6.40 0.78 -8.47
C ALA A 130 -7.83 1.19 -8.83
N ARG A 131 -8.35 0.84 -10.01
CA ARG A 131 -9.76 1.07 -10.36
C ARG A 131 -10.71 0.35 -9.40
N VAL A 132 -10.41 -0.91 -9.06
CA VAL A 132 -11.21 -1.68 -8.10
C VAL A 132 -11.11 -1.08 -6.70
N LEU A 133 -9.89 -0.85 -6.21
CA LEU A 133 -9.67 -0.29 -4.86
C LEU A 133 -10.21 1.14 -4.73
N GLY A 134 -10.10 1.93 -5.80
CA GLY A 134 -10.58 3.30 -5.87
C GLY A 134 -12.10 3.41 -5.90
N ALA A 135 -12.81 2.37 -6.34
CA ALA A 135 -14.27 2.30 -6.28
C ALA A 135 -14.80 1.95 -4.88
N VAL A 136 -14.01 1.23 -4.07
CA VAL A 136 -14.41 0.86 -2.70
C VAL A 136 -14.33 2.08 -1.78
N ARG A 137 -15.40 2.32 -1.01
CA ARG A 137 -15.48 3.40 -0.02
C ARG A 137 -16.15 2.87 1.26
N HIS A 138 -15.49 3.10 2.39
CA HIS A 138 -15.97 2.69 3.71
C HIS A 138 -15.32 3.60 4.77
N PRO A 139 -16.03 3.97 5.87
CA PRO A 139 -15.47 4.83 6.92
C PRO A 139 -14.18 4.29 7.54
N ASN A 140 -14.04 2.97 7.64
CA ASN A 140 -12.85 2.30 8.22
C ASN A 140 -11.77 1.95 7.18
N LEU A 141 -11.91 2.39 5.92
CA LEU A 141 -10.92 2.16 4.87
C LEU A 141 -10.32 3.50 4.43
N VAL A 142 -9.00 3.53 4.28
CA VAL A 142 -8.31 4.70 3.73
C VAL A 142 -8.64 4.81 2.24
N PRO A 143 -9.29 5.91 1.79
CA PRO A 143 -9.62 6.07 0.39
C PRO A 143 -8.37 6.40 -0.42
N ILE A 144 -8.27 5.80 -1.61
CA ILE A 144 -7.27 6.19 -2.60
C ILE A 144 -7.80 7.42 -3.34
N ARG A 145 -6.97 8.47 -3.45
CA ARG A 145 -7.29 9.72 -4.15
C ARG A 145 -6.82 9.71 -5.60
N ALA A 146 -5.61 9.21 -5.83
CA ALA A 146 -5.07 9.06 -7.17
C ALA A 146 -3.99 7.96 -7.24
N LEU A 147 -3.76 7.45 -8.45
CA LEU A 147 -2.60 6.64 -8.81
C LEU A 147 -1.91 7.28 -10.01
N TYR A 148 -0.64 7.62 -9.85
CA TYR A 148 0.25 8.04 -10.93
C TYR A 148 1.12 6.86 -11.37
N ILE A 149 1.24 6.69 -12.69
CA ILE A 149 2.13 5.73 -13.34
C ILE A 149 3.01 6.53 -14.29
N GLY A 150 4.30 6.59 -13.98
CA GLY A 150 5.28 7.32 -14.78
C GLY A 150 5.73 6.52 -16.01
N PRO A 151 6.34 7.21 -17.00
CA PRO A 151 6.79 6.60 -18.26
C PRO A 151 7.87 5.54 -18.06
N ARG A 152 8.62 5.63 -16.95
CA ARG A 152 9.67 4.66 -16.56
C ARG A 152 9.14 3.49 -15.74
N GLY A 153 7.82 3.35 -15.61
CA GLY A 153 7.17 2.32 -14.80
C GLY A 153 7.14 2.63 -13.30
N GLU A 154 7.50 3.85 -12.91
CA GLU A 154 7.35 4.41 -11.56
C GLU A 154 5.88 4.44 -11.18
N LYS A 155 5.55 4.15 -9.91
CA LYS A 155 4.16 4.12 -9.45
C LYS A 155 4.04 4.85 -8.13
N LEU A 156 3.07 5.73 -8.06
CA LEU A 156 2.86 6.61 -6.93
C LEU A 156 1.38 6.64 -6.56
N LEU A 157 1.09 6.28 -5.32
CA LEU A 157 -0.28 6.28 -4.80
C LEU A 157 -0.48 7.45 -3.84
N VAL A 158 -1.58 8.18 -4.04
CA VAL A 158 -1.96 9.34 -3.24
C VAL A 158 -3.13 8.98 -2.34
N HIS A 159 -3.00 9.26 -1.05
CA HIS A 159 -4.03 9.04 -0.05
C HIS A 159 -4.03 10.17 0.99
N PRO A 160 -5.14 10.42 1.70
CA PRO A 160 -5.19 11.46 2.72
C PRO A 160 -4.21 11.17 3.86
N PHE A 161 -3.72 12.24 4.49
CA PHE A 161 -2.89 12.17 5.68
C PHE A 161 -3.76 12.04 6.94
N TYR A 162 -3.44 11.07 7.80
CA TYR A 162 -4.07 10.91 9.11
C TYR A 162 -3.04 11.17 10.22
N ALA A 163 -3.26 12.22 11.02
CA ALA A 163 -2.35 12.64 12.08
C ALA A 163 -2.19 11.59 13.19
N ALA A 164 -3.21 10.76 13.43
CA ALA A 164 -3.18 9.68 14.42
C ALA A 164 -2.13 8.59 14.12
N GLY A 165 -1.59 8.56 12.90
CA GLY A 165 -0.53 7.63 12.53
C GLY A 165 -1.00 6.17 12.46
N SER A 166 -0.08 5.24 12.69
CA SER A 166 -0.37 3.80 12.63
C SER A 166 -0.74 3.24 14.00
N LEU A 167 -1.66 2.28 14.04
CA LEU A 167 -2.03 1.56 15.27
C LEU A 167 -0.81 0.95 15.98
N ARG A 168 0.17 0.46 15.22
CA ARG A 168 1.43 -0.06 15.80
C ARG A 168 2.14 1.00 16.63
N ARG A 169 2.25 2.22 16.11
CA ARG A 169 2.92 3.32 16.81
C ARG A 169 2.16 3.64 18.11
N PHE A 170 0.83 3.71 18.02
CA PHE A 170 -0.02 3.95 19.18
C PHE A 170 0.20 2.90 20.29
N LEU A 171 0.14 1.60 19.94
CA LEU A 171 0.35 0.51 20.89
C LEU A 171 1.77 0.49 21.48
N GLN A 172 2.79 0.87 20.70
CA GLN A 172 4.16 0.92 21.18
C GLN A 172 4.43 2.11 22.10
N GLU A 173 3.83 3.27 21.84
CA GLU A 173 3.98 4.48 22.67
C GLU A 173 3.33 4.30 24.05
N GLU A 174 2.15 3.67 24.14
CA GLU A 174 1.50 3.38 25.43
C GLU A 174 2.35 2.45 26.31
N LEU A 175 2.97 1.43 25.72
CA LEU A 175 3.82 0.52 26.48
C LEU A 175 5.04 1.24 27.04
N VAL A 176 5.71 2.09 26.26
CA VAL A 176 6.89 2.84 26.73
C VAL A 176 6.53 3.79 27.87
N GLN A 177 5.39 4.49 27.77
CA GLN A 177 4.88 5.34 28.85
C GLN A 177 4.64 4.55 30.14
N PHE A 178 4.02 3.37 30.02
CA PHE A 178 3.74 2.50 31.15
C PHE A 178 5.03 1.98 31.82
N TRP A 179 6.03 1.57 31.03
CA TRP A 179 7.34 1.14 31.55
C TRP A 179 8.12 2.28 32.20
N LEU A 180 8.05 3.51 31.66
CA LEU A 180 8.67 4.69 32.26
C LEU A 180 8.02 5.03 33.62
N GLN A 181 6.70 4.95 33.72
CA GLN A 181 5.99 5.14 34.99
C GLN A 181 6.37 4.10 36.05
N LEU A 182 6.45 2.81 35.67
CA LEU A 182 6.88 1.75 36.59
C LEU A 182 8.34 1.90 37.02
N SER A 183 9.24 2.28 36.11
CA SER A 183 10.65 2.54 36.42
C SER A 183 10.81 3.72 37.39
N LEU A 184 10.12 4.84 37.14
CA LEU A 184 10.11 6.00 38.03
C LEU A 184 9.52 5.68 39.40
N ALA A 185 8.39 4.96 39.45
CA ALA A 185 7.79 4.53 40.71
C ALA A 185 8.74 3.63 41.53
N HIS A 186 9.45 2.71 40.87
CA HIS A 186 10.44 1.87 41.52
C HIS A 186 11.65 2.68 42.02
N LEU A 187 12.12 3.65 41.25
CA LEU A 187 13.22 4.54 41.63
C LEU A 187 12.86 5.43 42.83
N ILE A 188 11.67 6.04 42.81
CA ILE A 188 11.14 6.86 43.91
C ILE A 188 10.99 6.01 45.18
N SER A 189 10.47 4.78 45.05
CA SER A 189 10.38 3.84 46.16
C SER A 189 11.76 3.48 46.75
N LYS A 190 12.79 3.35 45.90
CA LYS A 190 14.16 3.05 46.34
C LYS A 190 14.79 4.26 47.05
N TYR A 191 14.54 5.47 46.55
CA TYR A 191 15.04 6.72 47.12
C TYR A 191 14.42 7.03 48.48
N GLN A 192 13.09 6.94 48.59
CA GLN A 192 12.36 7.09 49.86
C GLN A 192 12.80 6.09 50.93
N ARG A 193 13.26 4.90 50.52
CA ARG A 193 13.79 3.89 51.43
C ARG A 193 15.18 4.24 51.93
N PHE A 194 16.05 4.74 51.05
CA PHE A 194 17.39 5.19 51.40
C PHE A 194 17.38 6.40 52.37
N GLU A 195 16.42 7.30 52.20
CA GLU A 195 16.27 8.49 53.05
C GLU A 195 15.80 8.13 54.48
N LYS A 196 15.00 7.08 54.65
CA LYS A 196 14.62 6.56 55.98
C LYS A 196 15.76 5.85 56.70
N ASP A 197 16.64 5.19 55.96
CA ASP A 197 17.77 4.44 56.53
C ASP A 197 18.95 5.37 56.90
N SER A 198 18.96 6.62 56.41
CA SER A 198 20.03 7.61 56.66
C SER A 198 19.82 8.47 57.92
N PHE A 199 18.66 8.39 58.58
CA PHE A 199 18.29 9.21 59.75
C PHE A 199 18.65 8.59 61.11
N TRP A 200 19.39 7.46 61.11
CA TRP A 200 19.81 6.73 62.32
C TRP A 200 21.34 6.60 62.47
N LEU A 201 22.10 7.59 62.02
CA LEU A 201 23.52 7.75 62.34
C LEU A 201 23.78 9.10 63.02
#